data_AF-A0A533HYJ1-F1
#
_entry.id   AF-A0A533HYJ1-F1
#
_cell.length_a   1.000
_cell.length_b   1.000
_cell.length_c   1.000
_cell.angle_alpha   90.00
_cell.angle_beta   90.00
_cell.angle_gamma   90.00
#
_symmetry.space_group_name_H-M   'P 1'
#
loop_
_entity.id
_entity.type
_entity.pdbx_description
1 polymer ?
#
loop_
_entity_poly.entity_id
_entity_poly.type
_entity_poly.pdbx_seq_one_letter_code
_entity_poly.pdbx_strand_id
1 'polypeptide(L)'
;MKMCKDILKIIRIYLKQYSIMLIVLLIAFSTFAATTTNKQLNELKNGVAAYDFQLTTGIAKELEIRKGASNDELNQKTHELYKLKEEYQKNYKEKLSKEKLDEMKHSYAVGVYLHNFPSTALWTFYTNNEDLNVLTGGGSEKYKQYLTEEELNNVPKYKEWSRIQPGSKEYFDKQEELDKLYPPALDISNTKTLTFLKENLEASKVKLKETLFNEGTNIGYYILITLIPLLIFGDEYHTNFGKFVASLPYEKEKVYFAKVILSFLILIVTYILTGLANIAVISNSLLGEIYNVPAVLEINNKIYILGIGLVLLGAILSSFCGNILSIGVMYIPALTLIYYPLGVWVVIGKLFVVDYFSNEPFLDNIPRMPIFYYFGYTPWKNIIIYLVILTIIMLLASKVYKKHNVEKEGEFFIIERVSLVGYLILLMGVFASTLLILVNIFGINQIVALALTILLVPAVLWKLVRTKIRI
;
A
#
# COMPACT_ATOMS: atom_id res chain seq x y z
N MET A 1 -22.57 30.59 15.01
CA MET A 1 -21.72 30.67 16.22
C MET A 1 -22.08 29.67 17.32
N LYS A 2 -23.38 29.49 17.69
CA LYS A 2 -23.82 28.52 18.72
C LYS A 2 -23.46 27.06 18.37
N MET A 3 -23.66 26.66 17.11
CA MET A 3 -23.35 25.31 16.61
C MET A 3 -21.86 24.92 16.75
N CYS A 4 -20.95 25.81 16.37
CA CYS A 4 -19.51 25.54 16.50
C CYS A 4 -19.08 25.41 17.98
N LYS A 5 -19.67 26.23 18.86
CA LYS A 5 -19.40 26.16 20.31
C LYS A 5 -19.85 24.83 20.91
N ASP A 6 -20.99 24.32 20.48
CA ASP A 6 -21.52 23.03 20.93
C ASP A 6 -20.66 21.87 20.42
N ILE A 7 -20.28 21.89 19.13
CA ILE A 7 -19.37 20.89 18.54
C ILE A 7 -18.03 20.85 19.29
N LEU A 8 -17.41 22.00 19.55
CA LEU A 8 -16.13 22.07 20.28
C LEU A 8 -16.24 21.54 21.71
N LYS A 9 -17.35 21.81 22.41
CA LYS A 9 -17.60 21.25 23.75
C LYS A 9 -17.71 19.73 23.71
N ILE A 10 -18.43 19.18 22.73
CA ILE A 10 -18.56 17.73 22.56
C ILE A 10 -17.17 17.12 22.27
N ILE A 11 -16.41 17.70 21.35
CA ILE A 11 -15.03 17.25 21.05
C ILE A 11 -14.18 17.21 22.32
N ARG A 12 -14.26 18.24 23.18
CA ARG A 12 -13.52 18.28 24.45
C ARG A 12 -13.91 17.16 25.41
N ILE A 13 -15.18 16.78 25.45
CA ILE A 13 -15.67 15.66 26.28
C ILE A 13 -15.03 14.35 25.78
N TYR A 14 -15.07 14.10 24.47
CA TYR A 14 -14.47 12.90 23.86
C TYR A 14 -12.96 12.85 24.06
N LEU A 15 -12.25 13.96 23.85
CA LEU A 15 -10.81 14.04 24.10
C LEU A 15 -10.45 13.72 25.55
N LYS A 16 -11.26 14.19 26.52
CA LYS A 16 -11.03 13.88 27.94
C LYS A 16 -11.25 12.39 28.22
N GLN A 17 -12.36 11.84 27.73
CA GLN A 17 -12.72 10.44 27.94
C GLN A 17 -11.69 9.49 27.32
N TYR A 18 -11.29 9.74 26.08
CA TYR A 18 -10.42 8.85 25.31
C TYR A 18 -8.94 9.22 25.36
N SER A 19 -8.55 10.18 26.21
CA SER A 19 -7.19 10.73 26.27
C SER A 19 -6.09 9.67 26.30
N ILE A 20 -6.19 8.69 27.20
CA ILE A 20 -5.18 7.61 27.34
C ILE A 20 -5.13 6.74 26.09
N MET A 21 -6.28 6.27 25.59
CA MET A 21 -6.32 5.42 24.40
C MET A 21 -5.83 6.16 23.16
N LEU A 22 -6.14 7.45 23.03
CA LEU A 22 -5.63 8.30 21.96
C LEU A 22 -4.11 8.44 22.06
N ILE A 23 -3.53 8.68 23.23
CA ILE A 23 -2.07 8.72 23.41
C ILE A 23 -1.43 7.40 22.98
N VAL A 24 -1.98 6.26 23.42
CA VAL A 24 -1.48 4.93 23.03
C VAL A 24 -1.55 4.74 21.51
N LEU A 25 -2.65 5.13 20.88
CA LEU A 25 -2.82 5.07 19.43
C LEU A 25 -1.80 5.96 18.70
N LEU A 26 -1.58 7.20 19.15
CA LEU A 26 -0.60 8.13 18.57
C LEU A 26 0.84 7.61 18.69
N ILE A 27 1.18 6.98 19.82
CA ILE A 27 2.47 6.30 20.01
C ILE A 27 2.60 5.14 19.02
N ALA A 28 1.56 4.31 18.88
CA ALA A 28 1.56 3.19 17.94
C ALA A 28 1.83 3.65 16.50
N PHE A 29 1.20 4.74 16.03
CA PHE A 29 1.49 5.32 14.71
C PHE A 29 2.95 5.71 14.55
N SER A 30 3.51 6.41 15.54
CA SER A 30 4.89 6.91 15.50
C SER A 30 5.92 5.78 15.54
N THR A 31 5.74 4.80 16.42
CA THR A 31 6.60 3.63 16.55
C THR A 31 6.51 2.75 15.31
N PHE A 32 5.30 2.54 14.77
CA PHE A 32 5.10 1.78 13.54
C PHE A 32 5.83 2.44 12.36
N ALA A 33 5.64 3.75 12.17
CA ALA A 33 6.34 4.52 11.14
C ALA A 33 7.86 4.41 11.25
N ALA A 34 8.41 4.64 12.45
CA ALA A 34 9.85 4.59 12.67
C ALA A 34 10.43 3.20 12.40
N THR A 35 9.76 2.14 12.87
CA THR A 35 10.23 0.76 12.70
C THR A 35 10.16 0.30 11.24
N THR A 36 9.08 0.60 10.53
CA THR A 36 8.94 0.22 9.12
C THR A 36 9.92 0.98 8.24
N THR A 37 10.08 2.29 8.46
CA THR A 37 11.04 3.12 7.71
C THR A 37 12.47 2.67 7.95
N ASN A 38 12.85 2.40 9.21
CA ASN A 38 14.18 1.88 9.54
C ASN A 38 14.47 0.55 8.85
N LYS A 39 13.48 -0.36 8.80
CA LYS A 39 13.62 -1.64 8.09
C LYS A 39 13.90 -1.43 6.60
N GLN A 40 13.11 -0.59 5.92
CA GLN A 40 13.29 -0.33 4.49
C GLN A 40 14.63 0.36 4.19
N LEU A 41 15.08 1.27 5.06
CA LEU A 41 16.39 1.92 4.93
C LEU A 41 17.55 0.95 5.17
N ASN A 42 17.41 -0.03 6.05
CA ASN A 42 18.42 -1.07 6.24
C ASN A 42 18.54 -1.99 5.02
N GLU A 43 17.44 -2.35 4.38
CA GLU A 43 17.46 -3.11 3.11
C GLU A 43 18.19 -2.32 2.01
N LEU A 44 17.93 -1.02 1.91
CA LEU A 44 18.64 -0.12 0.99
C LEU A 44 20.13 0.00 1.34
N LYS A 45 20.45 0.19 2.62
CA LYS A 45 21.82 0.27 3.14
C LYS A 45 22.62 -0.97 2.76
N ASN A 46 22.05 -2.15 2.91
CA ASN A 46 22.72 -3.41 2.56
C ASN A 46 23.07 -3.46 1.07
N GLY A 47 22.21 -2.94 0.20
CA GLY A 47 22.48 -2.91 -1.24
C GLY A 47 23.51 -1.85 -1.65
N VAL A 48 23.51 -0.67 -1.02
CA VAL A 48 24.57 0.34 -1.24
C VAL A 48 25.92 -0.20 -0.73
N ALA A 49 25.94 -0.81 0.46
CA ALA A 49 27.16 -1.43 0.98
C ALA A 49 27.65 -2.59 0.10
N ALA A 50 26.74 -3.37 -0.50
CA ALA A 50 27.11 -4.41 -1.46
C ALA A 50 27.74 -3.84 -2.73
N TYR A 51 27.19 -2.73 -3.24
CA TYR A 51 27.74 -2.01 -4.40
C TYR A 51 29.17 -1.53 -4.13
N ASP A 52 29.39 -0.92 -2.97
CA ASP A 52 30.72 -0.45 -2.57
C ASP A 52 31.73 -1.57 -2.38
N PHE A 53 31.29 -2.64 -1.74
CA PHE A 53 32.09 -3.84 -1.60
C PHE A 53 32.49 -4.38 -2.98
N GLN A 54 31.55 -4.45 -3.93
CA GLN A 54 31.82 -4.95 -5.26
C GLN A 54 32.87 -4.10 -6.00
N LEU A 55 32.74 -2.77 -5.98
CA LEU A 55 33.69 -1.88 -6.65
C LEU A 55 35.09 -1.91 -6.02
N THR A 56 35.17 -1.99 -4.69
CA THR A 56 36.47 -1.87 -3.99
C THR A 56 37.21 -3.19 -3.84
N THR A 57 36.48 -4.30 -3.66
CA THR A 57 37.07 -5.60 -3.30
C THR A 57 36.47 -6.76 -4.06
N GLY A 58 35.14 -6.79 -4.24
CA GLY A 58 34.37 -7.93 -4.71
C GLY A 58 34.76 -8.38 -6.10
N ILE A 59 34.69 -7.49 -7.10
CA ILE A 59 34.98 -7.83 -8.51
C ILE A 59 36.41 -8.36 -8.65
N ALA A 60 37.40 -7.70 -8.04
CA ALA A 60 38.79 -8.14 -8.08
C ALA A 60 38.99 -9.54 -7.49
N LYS A 61 38.37 -9.82 -6.33
CA LYS A 61 38.43 -11.15 -5.70
C LYS A 61 37.65 -12.20 -6.48
N GLU A 62 36.49 -11.87 -7.04
CA GLU A 62 35.73 -12.80 -7.90
C GLU A 62 36.56 -13.23 -9.11
N LEU A 63 37.27 -12.29 -9.74
CA LEU A 63 38.18 -12.58 -10.85
C LEU A 63 39.36 -13.46 -10.44
N GLU A 64 39.92 -13.26 -9.25
CA GLU A 64 40.97 -14.12 -8.69
C GLU A 64 40.46 -15.55 -8.42
N ILE A 65 39.27 -15.67 -7.81
CA ILE A 65 38.65 -16.96 -7.48
C ILE A 65 38.38 -17.77 -8.75
N ARG A 66 37.87 -17.12 -9.80
CA ARG A 66 37.58 -17.75 -11.11
C ARG A 66 38.81 -18.36 -11.79
N LYS A 67 40.04 -17.95 -11.41
CA LYS A 67 41.30 -18.51 -11.93
C LYS A 67 41.79 -19.75 -11.16
N GLY A 68 41.08 -20.19 -10.12
CA GLY A 68 41.44 -21.36 -9.29
C GLY A 68 41.33 -22.71 -10.03
N ALA A 69 42.13 -23.69 -9.59
CA ALA A 69 42.34 -24.94 -10.33
C ALA A 69 41.39 -26.10 -9.95
N SER A 70 40.64 -26.00 -8.83
CA SER A 70 39.72 -27.06 -8.38
C SER A 70 38.39 -26.52 -7.86
N ASN A 71 37.32 -27.30 -8.00
CA ASN A 71 35.97 -26.93 -7.53
C ASN A 71 35.89 -26.75 -6.01
N ASP A 72 36.65 -27.52 -5.23
CA ASP A 72 36.63 -27.42 -3.76
C ASP A 72 37.30 -26.12 -3.28
N GLU A 73 38.43 -25.75 -3.90
CA GLU A 73 39.12 -24.49 -3.61
C GLU A 73 38.28 -23.28 -4.04
N LEU A 74 37.59 -23.38 -5.18
CA LEU A 74 36.66 -22.35 -5.65
C LEU A 74 35.52 -22.15 -4.64
N ASN A 75 34.85 -23.22 -4.22
CA ASN A 75 33.76 -23.17 -3.26
C ASN A 75 34.20 -22.56 -1.91
N GLN A 76 35.37 -22.94 -1.41
CA GLN A 76 35.91 -22.39 -0.17
C GLN A 76 36.16 -20.87 -0.29
N LYS A 77 36.86 -20.44 -1.34
CA LYS A 77 37.17 -19.02 -1.53
C LYS A 77 35.92 -18.18 -1.79
N THR A 78 34.94 -18.71 -2.53
CA THR A 78 33.64 -18.06 -2.72
C THR A 78 32.91 -17.90 -1.38
N HIS A 79 32.92 -18.91 -0.52
CA HIS A 79 32.33 -18.82 0.81
C HIS A 79 33.03 -17.77 1.71
N GLU A 80 34.35 -17.69 1.65
CA GLU A 80 35.13 -16.65 2.35
C GLU A 80 34.80 -15.25 1.82
N LEU A 81 34.61 -15.08 0.50
CA LEU A 81 34.19 -13.82 -0.09
C LEU A 81 32.79 -13.39 0.39
N TYR A 82 31.85 -14.33 0.48
CA TYR A 82 30.52 -14.03 1.01
C TYR A 82 30.57 -13.59 2.47
N LYS A 83 31.39 -14.23 3.31
CA LYS A 83 31.60 -13.79 4.70
C LYS A 83 32.17 -12.36 4.77
N LEU A 84 33.14 -12.04 3.92
CA LEU A 84 33.70 -10.68 3.85
C LEU A 84 32.65 -9.65 3.43
N LYS A 85 31.79 -9.99 2.44
CA LYS A 85 30.68 -9.12 2.02
C LYS A 85 29.70 -8.89 3.17
N GLU A 86 29.29 -9.94 3.88
CA GLU A 86 28.37 -9.84 5.02
C GLU A 86 28.95 -8.99 6.17
N GLU A 87 30.23 -9.20 6.50
CA GLU A 87 30.92 -8.42 7.52
C GLU A 87 31.06 -6.94 7.13
N TYR A 88 31.39 -6.67 5.86
CA TYR A 88 31.43 -5.32 5.32
C TYR A 88 30.06 -4.63 5.43
N GLN A 89 28.99 -5.28 4.99
CA GLN A 89 27.62 -4.74 5.08
C GLN A 89 27.20 -4.45 6.53
N LYS A 90 27.56 -5.34 7.47
CA LYS A 90 27.27 -5.16 8.91
C LYS A 90 27.98 -3.93 9.49
N ASN A 91 29.23 -3.71 9.08
CA ASN A 91 30.07 -2.62 9.58
C ASN A 91 29.93 -1.31 8.80
N TYR A 92 29.19 -1.32 7.68
CA TYR A 92 28.96 -0.15 6.84
C TYR A 92 28.28 0.98 7.62
N LYS A 93 28.87 2.18 7.61
CA LYS A 93 28.38 3.37 8.34
C LYS A 93 28.33 4.63 7.49
N GLU A 94 28.76 4.56 6.25
CA GLU A 94 28.78 5.73 5.37
C GLU A 94 27.37 6.17 5.01
N LYS A 95 27.22 7.48 4.83
CA LYS A 95 26.03 8.09 4.25
C LYS A 95 26.20 8.16 2.74
N LEU A 96 25.09 8.05 2.02
CA LEU A 96 25.09 8.12 0.57
C LEU A 96 25.21 9.60 0.15
N SER A 97 26.33 9.96 -0.46
CA SER A 97 26.54 11.29 -1.03
C SER A 97 25.80 11.46 -2.35
N LYS A 98 25.72 12.71 -2.84
CA LYS A 98 25.12 12.99 -4.13
C LYS A 98 25.96 12.44 -5.29
N GLU A 99 27.29 12.58 -5.24
CA GLU A 99 28.16 12.06 -6.29
C GLU A 99 28.00 10.54 -6.43
N LYS A 100 28.02 9.83 -5.31
CA LYS A 100 27.88 8.38 -5.28
C LYS A 100 26.51 7.90 -5.74
N LEU A 101 25.44 8.64 -5.41
CA LEU A 101 24.12 8.37 -5.96
C LEU A 101 24.12 8.53 -7.50
N ASP A 102 24.78 9.55 -8.04
CA ASP A 102 24.84 9.78 -9.48
C ASP A 102 25.67 8.69 -10.19
N GLU A 103 26.75 8.20 -9.58
CA GLU A 103 27.50 7.01 -10.05
C GLU A 103 26.64 5.73 -10.07
N MET A 104 25.89 5.49 -9.00
CA MET A 104 25.00 4.32 -8.93
C MET A 104 23.86 4.43 -9.95
N LYS A 105 23.31 5.63 -10.17
CA LYS A 105 22.29 5.88 -11.20
C LYS A 105 22.82 5.61 -12.60
N HIS A 106 24.04 6.05 -12.88
CA HIS A 106 24.74 5.75 -14.14
C HIS A 106 24.88 4.24 -14.33
N SER A 107 25.43 3.55 -13.33
CA SER A 107 25.57 2.08 -13.33
C SER A 107 24.24 1.35 -13.55
N TYR A 108 23.16 1.86 -12.95
CA TYR A 108 21.81 1.35 -13.16
C TYR A 108 21.34 1.57 -14.59
N ALA A 109 21.48 2.77 -15.15
CA ALA A 109 21.08 3.06 -16.52
C ALA A 109 21.83 2.21 -17.54
N VAL A 110 23.15 2.08 -17.38
CA VAL A 110 23.99 1.21 -18.21
C VAL A 110 23.54 -0.24 -18.09
N GLY A 111 23.33 -0.76 -16.88
CA GLY A 111 22.85 -2.13 -16.71
C GLY A 111 21.45 -2.38 -17.28
N VAL A 112 20.54 -1.40 -17.24
CA VAL A 112 19.22 -1.50 -17.90
C VAL A 112 19.38 -1.53 -19.42
N TYR A 113 20.22 -0.66 -19.98
CA TYR A 113 20.51 -0.62 -21.42
C TYR A 113 21.09 -1.94 -21.93
N LEU A 114 22.01 -2.53 -21.15
CA LEU A 114 22.66 -3.81 -21.46
C LEU A 114 21.80 -5.04 -21.15
N HIS A 115 20.58 -4.87 -20.63
CA HIS A 115 19.67 -5.94 -20.22
C HIS A 115 20.17 -6.83 -19.07
N ASN A 116 20.93 -6.25 -18.14
CA ASN A 116 21.45 -6.95 -16.96
C ASN A 116 20.44 -7.07 -15.82
N PHE A 117 19.33 -6.31 -15.86
CA PHE A 117 18.29 -6.34 -14.83
C PHE A 117 17.00 -6.99 -15.34
N PRO A 118 16.35 -7.89 -14.57
CA PRO A 118 15.13 -8.56 -14.98
C PRO A 118 13.92 -7.62 -14.97
N SER A 119 13.07 -7.76 -16.01
CA SER A 119 11.87 -6.93 -16.24
C SER A 119 10.84 -6.94 -15.12
N THR A 120 10.71 -8.07 -14.47
CA THR A 120 9.61 -8.41 -13.57
C THR A 120 9.79 -7.89 -12.15
N ALA A 121 10.97 -7.38 -11.79
CA ALA A 121 11.35 -7.12 -10.39
C ALA A 121 10.92 -5.74 -9.82
N LEU A 122 10.36 -4.84 -10.65
CA LEU A 122 10.15 -3.42 -10.28
C LEU A 122 8.68 -2.99 -10.37
N TRP A 123 7.78 -3.72 -9.69
CA TRP A 123 6.37 -3.34 -9.54
C TRP A 123 6.24 -1.99 -8.81
N THR A 124 5.55 -1.02 -9.42
CA THR A 124 5.42 0.35 -8.91
C THR A 124 4.04 0.59 -8.27
N PHE A 125 4.01 1.19 -7.08
CA PHE A 125 2.79 1.43 -6.28
C PHE A 125 2.23 2.86 -6.42
N TYR A 126 3.09 3.84 -6.70
CA TYR A 126 2.76 5.25 -6.88
C TYR A 126 2.81 5.72 -8.34
N THR A 127 3.53 5.01 -9.20
CA THR A 127 3.74 5.36 -10.62
C THR A 127 3.21 4.25 -11.54
N ASN A 128 2.59 4.61 -12.67
CA ASN A 128 1.90 3.64 -13.54
C ASN A 128 2.16 3.78 -15.04
N ASN A 129 2.94 4.75 -15.51
CA ASN A 129 2.87 5.11 -16.93
C ASN A 129 4.18 5.10 -17.75
N GLU A 130 5.35 4.73 -17.22
CA GLU A 130 6.55 4.66 -18.09
C GLU A 130 7.39 3.38 -18.02
N ASP A 131 7.28 2.52 -17.00
CA ASP A 131 8.37 1.56 -16.75
C ASP A 131 8.02 0.09 -16.49
N LEU A 132 6.77 -0.35 -16.64
CA LEU A 132 6.50 -1.80 -16.70
C LEU A 132 6.88 -2.39 -18.07
N ASN A 133 6.96 -1.54 -19.11
CA ASN A 133 7.40 -1.92 -20.46
C ASN A 133 8.90 -1.69 -20.74
N VAL A 134 9.67 -1.13 -19.79
CA VAL A 134 11.07 -0.77 -20.07
C VAL A 134 11.97 -1.96 -20.33
N LEU A 135 11.61 -3.11 -19.79
CA LEU A 135 12.41 -4.33 -19.91
C LEU A 135 11.72 -5.38 -20.82
N THR A 136 10.64 -5.01 -21.51
CA THR A 136 9.97 -5.82 -22.55
C THR A 136 9.89 -5.04 -23.86
N GLY A 137 10.81 -5.31 -24.80
CA GLY A 137 10.79 -4.80 -26.17
C GLY A 137 11.15 -3.30 -26.31
N GLY A 138 12.33 -3.00 -26.86
CA GLY A 138 12.75 -1.64 -27.29
C GLY A 138 12.90 -0.57 -26.20
N GLY A 139 12.38 -0.77 -24.99
CA GLY A 139 12.38 0.22 -23.91
C GLY A 139 13.73 0.50 -23.25
N SER A 140 14.73 -0.37 -23.44
CA SER A 140 16.11 -0.16 -22.97
C SER A 140 16.83 0.95 -23.74
N GLU A 141 16.43 1.23 -25.00
CA GLU A 141 17.08 2.24 -25.84
C GLU A 141 16.99 3.66 -25.26
N LYS A 142 15.97 3.96 -24.43
CA LYS A 142 15.89 5.26 -23.75
C LYS A 142 17.06 5.50 -22.79
N TYR A 143 17.69 4.43 -22.30
CA TYR A 143 18.84 4.53 -21.39
C TYR A 143 20.17 4.75 -22.11
N LYS A 144 20.19 4.63 -23.45
CA LYS A 144 21.36 4.90 -24.27
C LYS A 144 21.94 6.30 -24.03
N GLN A 145 21.09 7.29 -23.74
CA GLN A 145 21.48 8.67 -23.49
C GLN A 145 22.35 8.85 -22.24
N TYR A 146 22.38 7.87 -21.33
CA TYR A 146 23.19 7.93 -20.11
C TYR A 146 24.59 7.35 -20.30
N LEU A 147 24.85 6.61 -21.37
CA LEU A 147 26.18 6.06 -21.63
C LEU A 147 27.15 7.18 -22.02
N THR A 148 28.37 7.11 -21.50
CA THR A 148 29.50 7.91 -21.99
C THR A 148 29.87 7.52 -23.42
N GLU A 149 30.60 8.38 -24.14
CA GLU A 149 31.07 8.08 -25.49
C GLU A 149 31.93 6.80 -25.53
N GLU A 150 32.78 6.59 -24.52
CA GLU A 150 33.59 5.40 -24.38
C GLU A 150 32.73 4.14 -24.18
N GLU A 151 31.76 4.18 -23.26
CA GLU A 151 30.82 3.08 -23.06
C GLU A 151 30.00 2.81 -24.31
N LEU A 152 29.58 3.84 -25.04
CA LEU A 152 28.81 3.66 -26.27
C LEU A 152 29.61 2.93 -27.35
N ASN A 153 30.89 3.29 -27.51
CA ASN A 153 31.81 2.66 -28.46
C ASN A 153 32.11 1.19 -28.09
N ASN A 154 32.02 0.84 -26.80
CA ASN A 154 32.25 -0.52 -26.30
C ASN A 154 31.00 -1.43 -26.34
N VAL A 155 29.81 -0.92 -26.68
CA VAL A 155 28.57 -1.72 -26.74
C VAL A 155 28.65 -2.91 -27.72
N PRO A 156 29.17 -2.77 -28.96
CA PRO A 156 29.30 -3.90 -29.87
C PRO A 156 30.19 -5.01 -29.29
N LYS A 157 31.31 -4.60 -28.68
CA LYS A 157 32.27 -5.47 -27.98
C LYS A 157 31.58 -6.22 -26.83
N TYR A 158 30.78 -5.52 -26.02
CA TYR A 158 29.97 -6.14 -24.96
C TYR A 158 28.99 -7.19 -25.50
N LYS A 159 28.23 -6.87 -26.55
CA LYS A 159 27.23 -7.79 -27.15
C LYS A 159 27.85 -9.05 -27.73
N GLU A 160 29.05 -8.94 -28.26
CA GLU A 160 29.80 -10.08 -28.77
C GLU A 160 30.29 -10.96 -27.62
N TRP A 161 30.93 -10.36 -26.61
CA TRP A 161 31.64 -11.10 -25.56
C TRP A 161 30.70 -11.69 -24.51
N SER A 162 29.58 -11.01 -24.21
CA SER A 162 28.54 -11.52 -23.30
C SER A 162 27.85 -12.80 -23.80
N ARG A 163 27.97 -13.13 -25.09
CA ARG A 163 27.42 -14.35 -25.69
C ARG A 163 28.39 -15.53 -25.68
N ILE A 164 29.63 -15.33 -25.27
CA ILE A 164 30.63 -16.39 -25.20
C ILE A 164 30.22 -17.39 -24.12
N GLN A 165 30.36 -18.68 -24.42
CA GLN A 165 29.97 -19.74 -23.51
C GLN A 165 30.83 -19.73 -22.24
N PRO A 166 30.22 -19.81 -21.04
CA PRO A 166 30.97 -19.87 -19.79
C PRO A 166 31.92 -21.08 -19.72
N GLY A 167 33.12 -20.87 -19.15
CA GLY A 167 34.05 -21.95 -18.77
C GLY A 167 35.29 -22.15 -19.66
N SER A 168 35.44 -21.42 -20.76
CA SER A 168 36.68 -21.42 -21.56
C SER A 168 37.68 -20.38 -21.04
N LYS A 169 38.99 -20.55 -21.32
CA LYS A 169 40.00 -19.52 -21.01
C LYS A 169 39.67 -18.18 -21.68
N GLU A 170 39.22 -18.24 -22.92
CA GLU A 170 38.76 -17.08 -23.68
C GLU A 170 37.60 -16.37 -22.96
N TYR A 171 36.61 -17.10 -22.44
CA TYR A 171 35.53 -16.52 -21.65
C TYR A 171 36.07 -15.75 -20.43
N PHE A 172 37.02 -16.30 -19.68
CA PHE A 172 37.56 -15.64 -18.49
C PHE A 172 38.36 -14.37 -18.83
N ASP A 173 39.23 -14.43 -19.84
CA ASP A 173 40.02 -13.28 -20.27
C ASP A 173 39.10 -12.14 -20.77
N LYS A 174 38.06 -12.49 -21.52
CA LYS A 174 37.07 -11.52 -22.02
C LYS A 174 36.17 -10.99 -20.91
N GLN A 175 35.75 -11.82 -19.96
CA GLN A 175 34.95 -11.38 -18.83
C GLN A 175 35.73 -10.42 -17.92
N GLU A 176 37.03 -10.65 -17.70
CA GLU A 176 37.88 -9.71 -16.95
C GLU A 176 37.94 -8.34 -17.63
N GLU A 177 38.06 -8.30 -18.95
CA GLU A 177 37.99 -7.02 -19.69
C GLU A 177 36.58 -6.41 -19.66
N LEU A 178 35.51 -7.21 -19.74
CA LEU A 178 34.14 -6.71 -19.61
C LEU A 178 33.88 -6.10 -18.24
N ASP A 179 34.32 -6.76 -17.16
CA ASP A 179 34.11 -6.28 -15.79
C ASP A 179 34.90 -4.99 -15.51
N LYS A 180 35.95 -4.69 -16.29
CA LYS A 180 36.66 -3.39 -16.28
C LYS A 180 35.89 -2.29 -17.01
N LEU A 181 35.19 -2.62 -18.09
CA LEU A 181 34.41 -1.67 -18.89
C LEU A 181 33.01 -1.42 -18.29
N TYR A 182 32.39 -2.47 -17.77
CA TYR A 182 31.02 -2.49 -17.23
C TYR A 182 31.00 -3.32 -15.93
N PRO A 183 31.50 -2.76 -14.82
CA PRO A 183 31.57 -3.50 -13.57
C PRO A 183 30.18 -3.96 -13.11
N PRO A 184 29.98 -5.26 -12.79
CA PRO A 184 28.71 -5.78 -12.30
C PRO A 184 28.49 -5.44 -10.82
N ALA A 185 28.60 -4.15 -10.47
CA ALA A 185 28.61 -3.68 -9.09
C ALA A 185 27.24 -3.71 -8.43
N LEU A 186 26.16 -3.53 -9.19
CA LEU A 186 24.79 -3.56 -8.67
C LEU A 186 24.30 -4.98 -8.48
N ASP A 187 23.93 -5.31 -7.24
CA ASP A 187 23.32 -6.59 -6.90
C ASP A 187 21.89 -6.64 -7.46
N ILE A 188 21.70 -7.41 -8.54
CA ILE A 188 20.43 -7.56 -9.25
C ILE A 188 19.34 -8.14 -8.34
N SER A 189 19.72 -8.90 -7.30
CA SER A 189 18.78 -9.48 -6.34
C SER A 189 18.27 -8.45 -5.33
N ASN A 190 18.95 -7.31 -5.15
CA ASN A 190 18.52 -6.27 -4.24
C ASN A 190 17.52 -5.33 -4.92
N THR A 191 16.26 -5.77 -4.93
CA THR A 191 15.13 -5.01 -5.51
C THR A 191 14.95 -3.64 -4.87
N LYS A 192 15.35 -3.45 -3.60
CA LYS A 192 15.22 -2.18 -2.87
C LYS A 192 16.15 -1.11 -3.45
N THR A 193 17.42 -1.45 -3.69
CA THR A 193 18.38 -0.55 -4.34
C THR A 193 17.97 -0.24 -5.76
N LEU A 194 17.56 -1.24 -6.55
CA LEU A 194 17.09 -1.01 -7.92
C LEU A 194 15.85 -0.11 -7.97
N THR A 195 14.89 -0.30 -7.05
CA THR A 195 13.70 0.57 -6.96
C THR A 195 14.09 2.00 -6.61
N PHE A 196 15.03 2.19 -5.67
CA PHE A 196 15.52 3.51 -5.31
C PHE A 196 16.20 4.22 -6.48
N LEU A 197 17.08 3.52 -7.21
CA LEU A 197 17.77 4.09 -8.37
C LEU A 197 16.79 4.42 -9.50
N LYS A 198 15.86 3.52 -9.79
CA LYS A 198 14.77 3.76 -10.75
C LYS A 198 13.95 4.99 -10.41
N GLU A 199 13.47 5.08 -9.17
CA GLU A 199 12.63 6.19 -8.70
C GLU A 199 13.35 7.55 -8.81
N ASN A 200 14.68 7.52 -8.71
CA ASN A 200 15.52 8.71 -8.62
C ASN A 200 16.32 9.05 -9.89
N LEU A 201 16.32 8.20 -10.92
CA LEU A 201 17.18 8.35 -12.09
C LEU A 201 17.03 9.72 -12.75
N GLU A 202 15.78 10.10 -13.06
CA GLU A 202 15.44 11.39 -13.70
C GLU A 202 14.97 12.45 -12.69
N ALA A 203 15.00 12.12 -11.38
CA ALA A 203 14.48 13.01 -10.37
C ALA A 203 15.47 14.12 -10.02
N SER A 204 15.05 15.38 -10.15
CA SER A 204 15.85 16.55 -9.76
C SER A 204 16.09 16.66 -8.25
N LYS A 205 15.25 15.99 -7.45
CA LYS A 205 15.36 15.85 -6.00
C LYS A 205 15.04 14.42 -5.61
N VAL A 206 15.66 13.95 -4.52
CA VAL A 206 15.46 12.57 -4.05
C VAL A 206 13.99 12.30 -3.74
N LYS A 207 13.43 11.26 -4.36
CA LYS A 207 12.09 10.71 -4.13
C LYS A 207 12.22 9.41 -3.32
N LEU A 208 11.22 9.12 -2.50
CA LEU A 208 11.25 8.02 -1.53
C LEU A 208 9.93 7.22 -1.47
N LYS A 209 8.99 7.51 -2.35
CA LYS A 209 7.64 6.92 -2.35
C LYS A 209 7.69 5.42 -2.63
N GLU A 210 8.28 5.05 -3.75
CA GLU A 210 8.42 3.63 -4.15
C GLU A 210 9.49 2.94 -3.29
N THR A 211 10.56 3.68 -2.97
CA THR A 211 11.66 3.20 -2.13
C THR A 211 11.19 2.71 -0.77
N LEU A 212 10.35 3.50 -0.09
CA LEU A 212 9.87 3.19 1.26
C LEU A 212 8.50 2.49 1.26
N PHE A 213 7.93 2.21 0.09
CA PHE A 213 6.70 1.43 -0.01
C PHE A 213 6.93 -0.03 0.44
N ASN A 214 5.96 -0.54 1.19
CA ASN A 214 5.83 -1.94 1.53
C ASN A 214 4.35 -2.25 1.76
N GLU A 215 3.83 -3.30 1.11
CA GLU A 215 2.42 -3.69 1.23
C GLU A 215 2.02 -4.02 2.67
N GLY A 216 2.86 -4.74 3.40
CA GLY A 216 2.65 -5.04 4.82
C GLY A 216 2.58 -3.79 5.70
N THR A 217 3.41 -2.79 5.41
CA THR A 217 3.34 -1.47 6.08
C THR A 217 1.99 -0.80 5.82
N ASN A 218 1.49 -0.83 4.58
CA ASN A 218 0.19 -0.26 4.25
C ASN A 218 -0.98 -1.00 4.93
N ILE A 219 -0.90 -2.33 5.07
CA ILE A 219 -1.87 -3.11 5.86
C ILE A 219 -1.87 -2.63 7.31
N GLY A 220 -0.69 -2.42 7.90
CA GLY A 220 -0.60 -1.88 9.26
C GLY A 220 -1.23 -0.49 9.40
N TYR A 221 -0.96 0.43 8.47
CA TYR A 221 -1.61 1.75 8.47
C TYR A 221 -3.12 1.68 8.24
N TYR A 222 -3.59 0.80 7.36
CA TYR A 222 -5.02 0.55 7.16
C TYR A 222 -5.69 0.14 8.48
N ILE A 223 -5.08 -0.79 9.22
CA ILE A 223 -5.58 -1.25 10.53
C ILE A 223 -5.57 -0.08 11.53
N LEU A 224 -4.43 0.60 11.71
CA LEU A 224 -4.29 1.69 12.67
C LEU A 224 -5.26 2.85 12.39
N ILE A 225 -5.46 3.22 11.13
CA ILE A 225 -6.41 4.27 10.75
C ILE A 225 -7.85 3.81 11.02
N THR A 226 -8.18 2.54 10.78
CA THR A 226 -9.51 1.97 11.07
C THR A 226 -9.83 1.96 12.57
N LEU A 227 -8.81 1.85 13.44
CA LEU A 227 -9.01 1.97 14.88
C LEU A 227 -9.50 3.36 15.32
N ILE A 228 -9.20 4.43 14.58
CA ILE A 228 -9.66 5.79 14.89
C ILE A 228 -11.19 5.86 14.96
N PRO A 229 -11.95 5.57 13.88
CA PRO A 229 -13.40 5.60 13.92
C PRO A 229 -13.99 4.51 14.82
N LEU A 230 -13.36 3.33 14.96
CA LEU A 230 -13.84 2.31 15.90
C LEU A 230 -13.81 2.80 17.35
N LEU A 231 -12.76 3.50 17.75
CA LEU A 231 -12.64 4.08 19.08
C LEU A 231 -13.63 5.24 19.29
N ILE A 232 -13.78 6.13 18.31
CA ILE A 232 -14.60 7.34 18.45
C ILE A 232 -16.11 7.06 18.31
N PHE A 233 -16.49 6.14 17.42
CA PHE A 233 -17.89 5.81 17.16
C PHE A 233 -18.34 4.49 17.78
N GLY A 234 -17.45 3.52 17.98
CA GLY A 234 -17.80 2.17 18.39
C GLY A 234 -17.74 1.90 19.89
N ASP A 235 -16.82 2.54 20.62
CA ASP A 235 -16.58 2.22 22.03
C ASP A 235 -17.70 2.70 22.97
N GLU A 236 -18.45 3.74 22.57
CA GLU A 236 -19.58 4.24 23.36
C GLU A 236 -20.70 3.20 23.54
N TYR A 237 -20.84 2.24 22.61
CA TYR A 237 -21.84 1.17 22.67
C TYR A 237 -21.58 0.17 23.80
N HIS A 238 -20.35 0.12 24.32
CA HIS A 238 -19.91 -0.85 25.31
C HIS A 238 -19.56 -0.22 26.66
N THR A 239 -19.76 1.09 26.79
CA THR A 239 -19.37 1.85 27.98
C THR A 239 -20.53 2.70 28.50
N ASN A 240 -20.54 2.99 29.81
CA ASN A 240 -21.51 3.92 30.40
C ASN A 240 -21.40 5.34 29.83
N PHE A 241 -20.34 5.63 29.07
CA PHE A 241 -20.14 6.89 28.37
C PHE A 241 -21.18 7.13 27.27
N GLY A 242 -21.65 6.10 26.55
CA GLY A 242 -22.71 6.25 25.55
C GLY A 242 -24.01 6.79 26.14
N LYS A 243 -24.44 6.23 27.29
CA LYS A 243 -25.58 6.71 28.07
C LYS A 243 -25.40 8.14 28.56
N PHE A 244 -24.20 8.50 29.02
CA PHE A 244 -23.87 9.88 29.41
C PHE A 244 -23.98 10.84 28.22
N VAL A 245 -23.38 10.52 27.08
CA VAL A 245 -23.42 11.35 25.86
C VAL A 245 -24.85 11.54 25.39
N ALA A 246 -25.67 10.48 25.42
CA ALA A 246 -27.07 10.57 25.04
C ALA A 246 -27.94 11.40 25.99
N SER A 247 -27.52 11.55 27.25
CA SER A 247 -28.18 12.42 28.24
C SER A 247 -27.84 13.91 28.06
N LEU A 248 -26.81 14.24 27.27
CA LEU A 248 -26.43 15.63 27.03
C LEU A 248 -27.52 16.38 26.27
N PRO A 249 -27.72 17.69 26.53
CA PRO A 249 -28.74 18.51 25.87
C PRO A 249 -28.33 18.94 24.45
N TYR A 250 -27.70 18.05 23.69
CA TYR A 250 -27.25 18.28 22.32
C TYR A 250 -28.05 17.42 21.33
N GLU A 251 -28.30 17.97 20.14
CA GLU A 251 -28.88 17.19 19.05
C GLU A 251 -27.91 16.07 18.63
N LYS A 252 -28.44 14.85 18.42
CA LYS A 252 -27.64 13.67 18.02
C LYS A 252 -26.81 13.91 16.76
N GLU A 253 -27.35 14.67 15.81
CA GLU A 253 -26.65 15.09 14.59
C GLU A 253 -25.40 15.94 14.90
N LYS A 254 -25.45 16.83 15.89
CA LYS A 254 -24.28 17.62 16.33
C LYS A 254 -23.22 16.74 16.98
N VAL A 255 -23.62 15.74 17.75
CA VAL A 255 -22.71 14.74 18.33
C VAL A 255 -22.02 13.93 17.22
N TYR A 256 -22.79 13.48 16.23
CA TYR A 256 -22.26 12.77 15.06
C TYR A 256 -21.21 13.59 14.30
N PHE A 257 -21.52 14.85 13.95
CA PHE A 257 -20.54 15.70 13.27
C PHE A 257 -19.32 16.03 14.13
N ALA A 258 -19.48 16.19 15.44
CA ALA A 258 -18.35 16.39 16.35
C ALA A 258 -17.38 15.19 16.32
N LYS A 259 -17.89 13.96 16.30
CA LYS A 259 -17.08 12.73 16.16
C LYS A 259 -16.36 12.63 14.82
N VAL A 260 -17.04 12.98 13.72
CA VAL A 260 -16.43 13.02 12.38
C VAL A 260 -15.26 14.00 12.36
N ILE A 261 -15.48 15.23 12.85
CA ILE A 261 -14.44 16.27 12.91
C ILE A 261 -13.27 15.81 13.79
N LEU A 262 -13.55 15.24 14.97
CA LEU A 262 -12.52 14.73 15.87
C LEU A 262 -11.70 13.61 15.19
N SER A 263 -12.36 12.67 14.50
CA SER A 263 -11.68 11.59 13.80
C SER A 263 -10.74 12.11 12.69
N PHE A 264 -11.17 13.14 11.95
CA PHE A 264 -10.30 13.81 10.98
C PHE A 264 -9.14 14.56 11.62
N LEU A 265 -9.35 15.23 12.76
CA LEU A 265 -8.26 15.88 13.50
C LEU A 265 -7.22 14.86 13.97
N ILE A 266 -7.65 13.71 14.49
CA ILE A 266 -6.76 12.61 14.88
C ILE A 266 -5.99 12.09 13.65
N LEU A 267 -6.67 11.91 12.50
CA LEU A 267 -6.02 11.50 11.25
C LEU A 267 -4.95 12.50 10.79
N ILE A 268 -5.20 13.80 10.90
CA ILE A 268 -4.21 14.85 10.58
C ILE A 268 -3.03 14.81 11.55
N VAL A 269 -3.28 14.70 12.85
CA VAL A 269 -2.21 14.63 13.87
C VAL A 269 -1.33 13.39 13.65
N THR A 270 -1.94 12.23 13.38
CA THR A 270 -1.20 11.00 13.08
C THR A 270 -0.39 11.10 11.79
N TYR A 271 -0.89 11.77 10.75
CA TYR A 271 -0.13 12.06 9.53
C TYR A 271 1.13 12.89 9.83
N ILE A 272 0.99 13.97 10.60
CA ILE A 272 2.11 14.83 10.99
C ILE A 272 3.12 14.05 11.83
N LEU A 273 2.68 13.31 12.85
CA LEU A 273 3.55 12.52 13.72
C LEU A 273 4.31 11.44 12.94
N THR A 274 3.62 10.74 12.04
CA THR A 274 4.24 9.76 11.15
C THR A 274 5.30 10.40 10.25
N GLY A 275 5.01 11.57 9.68
CA GLY A 275 5.96 12.35 8.90
C GLY A 275 7.20 12.73 9.71
N LEU A 276 7.02 13.25 10.92
CA LEU A 276 8.12 13.61 11.82
C LEU A 276 8.96 12.40 12.24
N ALA A 277 8.33 11.28 12.56
CA ALA A 277 9.01 10.03 12.88
C ALA A 277 9.88 9.55 11.71
N ASN A 278 9.33 9.57 10.49
CA ASN A 278 10.07 9.21 9.28
C ASN A 278 11.25 10.16 9.02
N ILE A 279 11.08 11.47 9.19
CA ILE A 279 12.17 12.45 9.05
C ILE A 279 13.31 12.12 10.02
N ALA A 280 12.99 11.90 11.30
CA ALA A 280 13.98 11.59 12.31
C ALA A 280 14.74 10.29 12.04
N VAL A 281 14.08 9.27 11.50
CA VAL A 281 14.76 8.02 11.11
C VAL A 281 15.63 8.23 9.87
N ILE A 282 15.11 8.89 8.83
CA ILE A 282 15.82 9.09 7.56
C ILE A 282 17.05 9.99 7.76
N SER A 283 16.93 11.06 8.55
CA SER A 283 18.05 11.97 8.84
C SER A 283 19.23 11.28 9.51
N ASN A 284 18.97 10.22 10.28
CA ASN A 284 19.98 9.42 10.96
C ASN A 284 20.40 8.16 10.18
N SER A 285 19.92 8.00 8.94
CA SER A 285 20.18 6.82 8.11
C SER A 285 21.19 7.10 6.99
N LEU A 286 21.37 6.09 6.11
CA LEU A 286 22.13 6.18 4.85
C LEU A 286 21.78 7.44 4.03
N LEU A 287 20.50 7.82 3.98
CA LEU A 287 20.03 8.91 3.12
C LEU A 287 20.13 10.29 3.78
N GLY A 288 20.70 10.39 4.99
CA GLY A 288 20.66 11.58 5.83
C GLY A 288 21.27 12.85 5.22
N GLU A 289 22.10 12.73 4.18
CA GLU A 289 22.73 13.86 3.50
C GLU A 289 22.00 14.33 2.23
N ILE A 290 21.16 13.46 1.65
CA ILE A 290 20.57 13.67 0.31
C ILE A 290 19.04 13.72 0.32
N TYR A 291 18.41 13.30 1.41
CA TYR A 291 16.95 13.35 1.52
C TYR A 291 16.44 14.79 1.55
N ASN A 292 15.16 14.98 1.22
CA ASN A 292 14.47 16.24 1.41
C ASN A 292 13.15 16.02 2.14
N VAL A 293 12.81 16.96 3.02
CA VAL A 293 11.62 16.88 3.88
C VAL A 293 10.31 16.69 3.10
N PRO A 294 10.06 17.40 1.97
CA PRO A 294 8.84 17.18 1.19
C PRO A 294 8.69 15.74 0.72
N ALA A 295 9.75 15.13 0.18
CA ALA A 295 9.70 13.73 -0.26
C ALA A 295 9.36 12.76 0.88
N VAL A 296 9.80 13.05 2.12
CA VAL A 296 9.46 12.24 3.30
C VAL A 296 7.99 12.36 3.68
N LEU A 297 7.43 13.57 3.66
CA LEU A 297 6.00 13.77 3.94
C LEU A 297 5.14 13.07 2.88
N GLU A 298 5.60 13.05 1.64
CA GLU A 298 4.85 12.45 0.54
C GLU A 298 4.79 10.90 0.57
N ILE A 299 5.64 10.22 1.35
CA ILE A 299 5.69 8.74 1.43
C ILE A 299 4.33 8.15 1.75
N ASN A 300 3.59 8.77 2.67
CA ASN A 300 2.34 8.23 3.21
C ASN A 300 1.10 8.99 2.73
N ASN A 301 1.23 9.94 1.81
CA ASN A 301 0.11 10.78 1.36
C ASN A 301 -1.09 9.97 0.89
N LYS A 302 -0.84 8.95 0.06
CA LYS A 302 -1.91 8.13 -0.49
C LYS A 302 -2.67 7.37 0.59
N ILE A 303 -1.96 6.72 1.53
CA ILE A 303 -2.62 5.96 2.59
C ILE A 303 -3.43 6.86 3.53
N TYR A 304 -2.96 8.08 3.82
CA TYR A 304 -3.71 9.04 4.63
C TYR A 304 -4.90 9.67 3.90
N ILE A 305 -4.78 9.94 2.60
CA ILE A 305 -5.92 10.38 1.79
C ILE A 305 -6.98 9.28 1.72
N LEU A 306 -6.58 8.02 1.54
CA LEU A 306 -7.49 6.88 1.62
C LEU A 306 -8.02 6.66 3.06
N GLY A 307 -7.26 7.08 4.06
CA GLY A 307 -7.67 7.11 5.47
C GLY A 307 -8.88 8.01 5.74
N ILE A 308 -9.04 9.09 4.98
CA ILE A 308 -10.28 9.91 4.99
C ILE A 308 -11.48 9.01 4.65
N GLY A 309 -11.32 8.13 3.65
CA GLY A 309 -12.34 7.17 3.27
C GLY A 309 -12.68 6.19 4.39
N LEU A 310 -11.68 5.72 5.15
CA LEU A 310 -11.91 4.83 6.30
C LEU A 310 -12.65 5.54 7.44
N VAL A 311 -12.33 6.80 7.71
CA VAL A 311 -13.05 7.61 8.71
C VAL A 311 -14.51 7.82 8.28
N LEU A 312 -14.74 8.21 7.03
CA LEU A 312 -16.10 8.38 6.48
C LEU A 312 -16.90 7.08 6.55
N LEU A 313 -16.26 5.96 6.22
CA LEU A 313 -16.88 4.65 6.26
C LEU A 313 -17.30 4.25 7.67
N GLY A 314 -16.45 4.48 8.67
CA GLY A 314 -16.78 4.23 10.06
C GLY A 314 -17.95 5.06 10.56
N ALA A 315 -18.01 6.34 10.15
CA ALA A 315 -19.14 7.20 10.45
C ALA A 315 -20.45 6.67 9.82
N ILE A 316 -20.41 6.27 8.54
CA ILE A 316 -21.55 5.64 7.86
C ILE A 316 -22.00 4.39 8.61
N LEU A 317 -21.07 3.48 8.92
CA LEU A 317 -21.36 2.21 9.57
C LEU A 317 -21.91 2.39 10.99
N SER A 318 -21.42 3.37 11.76
CA SER A 318 -21.93 3.69 13.08
C SER A 318 -23.40 4.13 13.08
N SER A 319 -23.91 4.60 11.94
CA SER A 319 -25.33 4.94 11.80
C SER A 319 -26.23 3.71 11.67
N PHE A 320 -25.65 2.53 11.43
CA PHE A 320 -26.38 1.29 11.14
C PHE A 320 -26.04 0.13 12.09
N CYS A 321 -24.84 0.12 12.67
CA CYS A 321 -24.29 -0.98 13.47
C CYS A 321 -24.25 -0.61 14.96
N GLY A 322 -24.71 -1.51 15.84
CA GLY A 322 -24.93 -1.20 17.27
C GLY A 322 -23.87 -1.68 18.23
N ASN A 323 -22.72 -2.10 17.70
CA ASN A 323 -21.55 -2.44 18.49
C ASN A 323 -20.26 -2.30 17.65
N ILE A 324 -19.13 -2.12 18.35
CA ILE A 324 -17.79 -1.95 17.74
C ILE A 324 -17.40 -3.09 16.80
N LEU A 325 -17.74 -4.35 17.13
CA LEU A 325 -17.39 -5.52 16.33
C LEU A 325 -18.11 -5.50 14.98
N SER A 326 -19.38 -5.10 14.97
CA SER A 326 -20.20 -5.01 13.76
C SER A 326 -19.70 -3.90 12.85
N ILE A 327 -19.32 -2.75 13.42
CA ILE A 327 -18.66 -1.68 12.66
C ILE A 327 -17.37 -2.22 12.04
N GLY A 328 -16.51 -2.90 12.82
CA GLY A 328 -15.23 -3.45 12.35
C GLY A 328 -15.38 -4.48 11.23
N VAL A 329 -16.26 -5.47 11.40
CA VAL A 329 -16.50 -6.54 10.41
C VAL A 329 -17.04 -5.97 9.09
N MET A 330 -17.81 -4.89 9.14
CA MET A 330 -18.44 -4.29 7.96
C MET A 330 -17.49 -3.45 7.09
N TYR A 331 -16.27 -3.15 7.54
CA TYR A 331 -15.29 -2.41 6.73
C TYR A 331 -14.94 -3.13 5.42
N ILE A 332 -14.62 -4.43 5.50
CA ILE A 332 -14.20 -5.21 4.32
C ILE A 332 -15.35 -5.33 3.30
N PRO A 333 -16.58 -5.78 3.68
CA PRO A 333 -17.70 -5.81 2.76
C PRO A 333 -18.01 -4.44 2.15
N ALA A 334 -17.99 -3.37 2.95
CA ALA A 334 -18.33 -2.04 2.47
C ALA A 334 -17.27 -1.46 1.50
N LEU A 335 -15.99 -1.78 1.68
CA LEU A 335 -14.91 -1.45 0.74
C LEU A 335 -14.96 -2.25 -0.56
N THR A 336 -15.69 -3.37 -0.58
CA THR A 336 -15.93 -4.17 -1.79
C THR A 336 -17.26 -3.84 -2.48
N LEU A 337 -18.12 -3.04 -1.84
CA LEU A 337 -19.55 -2.92 -2.18
C LEU A 337 -19.84 -2.24 -3.52
N ILE A 338 -18.97 -1.33 -3.97
CA ILE A 338 -19.15 -0.59 -5.24
C ILE A 338 -19.08 -1.52 -6.47
N TYR A 339 -18.39 -2.67 -6.36
CA TYR A 339 -18.29 -3.64 -7.46
C TYR A 339 -19.52 -4.51 -7.62
N TYR A 340 -20.34 -4.64 -6.58
CA TYR A 340 -21.39 -5.63 -6.57
C TYR A 340 -22.57 -5.29 -7.48
N PRO A 341 -23.05 -4.02 -7.56
CA PRO A 341 -24.00 -3.62 -8.59
C PRO A 341 -23.41 -3.73 -10.00
N LEU A 342 -22.15 -3.33 -10.19
CA LEU A 342 -21.48 -3.37 -11.51
C LEU A 342 -21.25 -4.80 -12.01
N GLY A 343 -20.81 -5.71 -11.14
CA GLY A 343 -20.63 -7.12 -11.45
C GLY A 343 -21.96 -7.82 -11.78
N VAL A 344 -23.04 -7.49 -11.07
CA VAL A 344 -24.38 -7.97 -11.39
C VAL A 344 -24.83 -7.47 -12.77
N TRP A 345 -24.62 -6.19 -13.10
CA TRP A 345 -24.93 -5.65 -14.43
C TRP A 345 -24.08 -6.25 -15.55
N VAL A 346 -22.80 -6.55 -15.30
CA VAL A 346 -21.92 -7.25 -16.26
C VAL A 346 -22.38 -8.67 -16.50
N VAL A 347 -22.75 -9.41 -15.44
CA VAL A 347 -23.24 -10.78 -15.56
C VAL A 347 -24.60 -10.82 -16.25
N ILE A 348 -25.52 -9.89 -15.92
CA ILE A 348 -26.80 -9.72 -16.61
C ILE A 348 -26.56 -9.35 -18.09
N GLY A 349 -25.66 -8.41 -18.38
CA GLY A 349 -25.32 -8.01 -19.74
C GLY A 349 -24.79 -9.16 -20.59
N LYS A 350 -23.90 -10.00 -20.04
CA LYS A 350 -23.41 -11.22 -20.69
C LYS A 350 -24.49 -12.29 -20.91
N LEU A 351 -25.51 -12.34 -20.05
CA LEU A 351 -26.62 -13.29 -20.17
C LEU A 351 -27.63 -12.90 -21.25
N PHE A 352 -27.81 -11.60 -21.51
CA PHE A 352 -28.83 -11.10 -22.45
C PHE A 352 -28.28 -10.61 -23.79
N VAL A 353 -26.97 -10.35 -23.91
CA VAL A 353 -26.37 -9.85 -25.15
C VAL A 353 -25.00 -10.48 -25.39
N VAL A 354 -24.92 -11.40 -26.34
CA VAL A 354 -23.69 -12.16 -26.69
C VAL A 354 -22.58 -11.25 -27.26
N ASP A 355 -22.94 -10.11 -27.85
CA ASP A 355 -22.01 -9.24 -28.60
C ASP A 355 -21.74 -7.85 -27.96
N TYR A 356 -22.32 -7.51 -26.81
CA TYR A 356 -22.21 -6.13 -26.28
C TYR A 356 -20.90 -5.84 -25.54
N PHE A 357 -20.19 -6.89 -25.10
CA PHE A 357 -18.84 -6.78 -24.60
C PHE A 357 -17.92 -7.46 -25.62
N SER A 358 -17.60 -6.72 -26.68
CA SER A 358 -16.48 -7.05 -27.56
C SER A 358 -15.24 -7.39 -26.72
N ASN A 359 -14.37 -8.24 -27.25
CA ASN A 359 -13.17 -8.88 -26.64
C ASN A 359 -12.16 -7.95 -25.94
N GLU A 360 -12.46 -6.69 -25.70
CA GLU A 360 -11.76 -5.88 -24.72
C GLU A 360 -12.21 -6.25 -23.30
N PRO A 361 -11.27 -6.37 -22.35
CA PRO A 361 -11.59 -6.72 -20.98
C PRO A 361 -12.31 -5.54 -20.32
N PHE A 362 -13.64 -5.49 -20.44
CA PHE A 362 -14.46 -4.54 -19.71
C PHE A 362 -14.17 -4.56 -18.20
N LEU A 363 -13.82 -5.74 -17.67
CA LEU A 363 -13.34 -5.95 -16.29
C LEU A 363 -12.03 -5.20 -15.97
N ASP A 364 -11.12 -5.05 -16.94
CA ASP A 364 -9.86 -4.31 -16.75
C ASP A 364 -10.07 -2.79 -16.77
N ASN A 365 -11.18 -2.33 -17.37
CA ASN A 365 -11.62 -0.93 -17.36
C ASN A 365 -12.53 -0.57 -16.18
N ILE A 366 -12.93 -1.54 -15.33
CA ILE A 366 -13.62 -1.21 -14.08
C ILE A 366 -12.59 -0.65 -13.10
N PRO A 367 -12.79 0.55 -12.52
CA PRO A 367 -11.86 1.09 -11.52
C PRO A 367 -11.73 0.07 -10.39
N ARG A 368 -10.51 -0.41 -10.04
CA ARG A 368 -10.25 -1.50 -9.06
C ARG A 368 -11.10 -1.39 -7.78
N MET A 369 -11.39 -2.50 -7.08
CA MET A 369 -12.16 -2.42 -5.82
C MET A 369 -11.50 -1.44 -4.85
N PRO A 370 -12.26 -0.59 -4.13
CA PRO A 370 -11.69 0.37 -3.20
C PRO A 370 -10.70 -0.21 -2.20
N ILE A 371 -10.86 -1.47 -1.78
CA ILE A 371 -9.87 -2.18 -0.96
C ILE A 371 -8.48 -2.28 -1.62
N PHE A 372 -8.41 -2.49 -2.94
CA PHE A 372 -7.14 -2.53 -3.67
C PHE A 372 -6.47 -1.17 -3.78
N TYR A 373 -7.19 -0.06 -3.57
CA TYR A 373 -6.58 1.27 -3.59
C TYR A 373 -5.53 1.43 -2.48
N TYR A 374 -5.69 0.68 -1.39
CA TYR A 374 -4.79 0.68 -0.23
C TYR A 374 -3.51 -0.13 -0.46
N PHE A 375 -3.56 -1.15 -1.33
CA PHE A 375 -2.49 -2.17 -1.47
C PHE A 375 -1.82 -2.22 -2.84
N GLY A 376 -2.44 -1.64 -3.88
CA GLY A 376 -1.86 -1.54 -5.21
C GLY A 376 -1.88 -0.13 -5.77
N TYR A 377 -1.26 0.05 -6.94
CA TYR A 377 -1.39 1.30 -7.68
C TYR A 377 -2.86 1.61 -8.00
N THR A 378 -3.24 2.89 -7.88
CA THR A 378 -4.55 3.41 -8.28
C THR A 378 -4.42 4.87 -8.67
N PRO A 379 -4.99 5.30 -9.82
CA PRO A 379 -5.01 6.70 -10.23
C PRO A 379 -5.70 7.62 -9.21
N TRP A 380 -5.15 8.80 -8.96
CA TRP A 380 -5.73 9.79 -8.04
C TRP A 380 -7.18 10.15 -8.35
N LYS A 381 -7.54 10.22 -9.64
CA LYS A 381 -8.92 10.46 -10.08
C LYS A 381 -9.91 9.48 -9.43
N ASN A 382 -9.55 8.19 -9.37
CA ASN A 382 -10.42 7.14 -8.81
C ASN A 382 -10.54 7.26 -7.29
N ILE A 383 -9.44 7.61 -6.61
CA ILE A 383 -9.43 7.87 -5.17
C ILE A 383 -10.35 9.06 -4.84
N ILE A 384 -10.24 10.16 -5.59
CA ILE A 384 -11.07 11.35 -5.38
C ILE A 384 -12.55 11.05 -5.59
N ILE A 385 -12.92 10.38 -6.69
CA ILE A 385 -14.30 9.97 -6.97
C ILE A 385 -14.85 9.14 -5.81
N TYR A 386 -14.08 8.17 -5.33
CA TYR A 386 -14.48 7.33 -4.20
C TYR A 386 -14.75 8.14 -2.93
N LEU A 387 -13.88 9.09 -2.58
CA LEU A 387 -14.06 9.94 -1.40
C LEU A 387 -15.29 10.86 -1.50
N VAL A 388 -15.59 11.38 -2.70
CA VAL A 388 -16.80 12.19 -2.93
C VAL A 388 -18.06 11.35 -2.70
N ILE A 389 -18.11 10.13 -3.24
CA ILE A 389 -19.24 9.20 -3.05
C ILE A 389 -19.44 8.91 -1.56
N LEU A 390 -18.38 8.55 -0.83
CA LEU A 390 -18.46 8.31 0.61
C LEU A 390 -18.96 9.53 1.39
N THR A 391 -18.53 10.73 1.02
CA THR A 391 -18.96 11.96 1.67
C THR A 391 -20.48 12.17 1.52
N ILE A 392 -21.01 11.95 0.32
CA ILE A 392 -22.47 12.05 0.06
C ILE A 392 -23.23 11.02 0.91
N ILE A 393 -22.76 9.76 0.95
CA ILE A 393 -23.39 8.69 1.73
C ILE A 393 -23.34 9.01 3.23
N MET A 394 -22.22 9.53 3.72
CA MET A 394 -22.05 9.94 5.12
C MET A 394 -23.04 11.05 5.52
N LEU A 395 -23.27 12.04 4.64
CA LEU A 395 -24.26 13.09 4.86
C LEU A 395 -25.70 12.57 4.87
N LEU A 396 -26.00 11.51 4.11
CA LEU A 396 -27.30 10.84 4.18
C LEU A 396 -27.45 10.01 5.46
N ALA A 397 -26.37 9.33 5.87
CA ALA A 397 -26.33 8.50 7.08
C ALA A 397 -26.50 9.33 8.37
N SER A 398 -25.99 10.56 8.42
CA SER A 398 -26.18 11.45 9.58
C SER A 398 -27.66 11.72 9.90
N LYS A 399 -28.52 11.76 8.88
CA LYS A 399 -29.98 11.90 9.05
C LYS A 399 -30.62 10.64 9.66
N VAL A 400 -30.06 9.47 9.37
CA VAL A 400 -30.49 8.19 9.97
C VAL A 400 -30.06 8.15 11.44
N TYR A 401 -28.83 8.58 11.74
CA TYR A 401 -28.28 8.65 13.10
C TYR A 401 -29.17 9.43 14.07
N LYS A 402 -29.85 10.50 13.60
CA LYS A 402 -30.79 11.30 14.41
C LYS A 402 -31.91 10.48 15.06
N LYS A 403 -32.35 9.38 14.43
CA LYS A 403 -33.46 8.52 14.91
C LYS A 403 -33.00 7.40 15.84
N HIS A 404 -31.70 7.24 16.03
CA HIS A 404 -31.13 6.13 16.79
C HIS A 404 -31.47 6.25 18.28
N ASN A 405 -32.11 5.24 18.89
CA ASN A 405 -32.37 5.20 20.32
C ASN A 405 -31.25 4.44 21.07
N VAL A 406 -30.91 4.89 22.28
CA VAL A 406 -29.88 4.29 23.17
C VAL A 406 -30.28 2.88 23.62
N GLU A 407 -31.56 2.57 23.59
CA GLU A 407 -32.14 1.28 24.01
C GLU A 407 -31.78 0.08 23.10
N LYS A 408 -31.10 0.32 21.97
CA LYS A 408 -30.69 -0.71 20.99
C LYS A 408 -29.17 -0.95 20.94
N GLU A 409 -28.43 -0.44 21.94
CA GLU A 409 -27.01 -0.75 22.17
C GLU A 409 -26.82 -2.28 22.30
N GLY A 410 -25.84 -2.84 21.56
CA GLY A 410 -25.51 -4.27 21.56
C GLY A 410 -26.04 -5.09 20.37
N GLU A 411 -27.01 -4.57 19.60
CA GLU A 411 -27.49 -5.24 18.38
C GLU A 411 -26.46 -5.16 17.24
N PHE A 412 -26.33 -6.21 16.42
CA PHE A 412 -25.42 -6.20 15.27
C PHE A 412 -25.82 -5.12 14.24
N PHE A 413 -27.12 -4.95 14.00
CA PHE A 413 -27.71 -3.82 13.27
C PHE A 413 -28.85 -3.20 14.10
N ILE A 414 -28.98 -1.88 14.07
CA ILE A 414 -29.88 -1.13 14.98
C ILE A 414 -31.21 -0.72 14.34
N ILE A 415 -31.36 -0.89 13.04
CA ILE A 415 -32.53 -0.39 12.33
C ILE A 415 -33.71 -1.38 12.46
N GLU A 416 -34.73 -1.02 13.24
CA GLU A 416 -35.99 -1.78 13.41
C GLU A 416 -36.81 -1.95 12.12
N ARG A 417 -36.56 -1.07 11.15
CA ARG A 417 -37.06 -1.18 9.79
C ARG A 417 -35.89 -0.82 8.93
N VAL A 418 -35.20 -1.82 8.44
CA VAL A 418 -34.26 -1.62 7.35
C VAL A 418 -34.92 -0.66 6.36
N SER A 419 -34.42 0.58 6.27
CA SER A 419 -34.92 1.47 5.23
C SER A 419 -34.69 0.67 3.95
N LEU A 420 -35.65 0.67 3.03
CA LEU A 420 -35.56 -0.13 1.80
C LEU A 420 -34.16 -0.01 1.17
N VAL A 421 -33.59 1.20 1.25
CA VAL A 421 -32.21 1.53 0.88
C VAL A 421 -31.13 0.77 1.67
N GLY A 422 -31.15 0.79 3.01
CA GLY A 422 -30.19 0.03 3.83
C GLY A 422 -30.31 -1.49 3.63
N TYR A 423 -31.52 -1.99 3.34
CA TYR A 423 -31.77 -3.41 3.09
C TYR A 423 -31.18 -3.79 1.75
N LEU A 424 -31.44 -2.98 0.73
CA LEU A 424 -30.90 -3.18 -0.60
C LEU A 424 -29.37 -3.11 -0.60
N ILE A 425 -28.76 -2.18 0.14
CA ILE A 425 -27.29 -2.10 0.26
C ILE A 425 -26.71 -3.37 0.90
N LEU A 426 -27.26 -3.80 2.02
CA LEU A 426 -26.79 -4.97 2.76
C LEU A 426 -27.06 -6.27 2.00
N LEU A 427 -28.23 -6.38 1.38
CA LEU A 427 -28.61 -7.48 0.50
C LEU A 427 -27.67 -7.56 -0.70
N MET A 428 -27.37 -6.46 -1.39
CA MET A 428 -26.40 -6.45 -2.48
C MET A 428 -24.99 -6.87 -2.03
N GLY A 429 -24.55 -6.44 -0.84
CA GLY A 429 -23.25 -6.84 -0.28
C GLY A 429 -23.15 -8.33 0.05
N VAL A 430 -24.16 -8.90 0.70
CA VAL A 430 -24.18 -10.33 1.05
C VAL A 430 -24.40 -11.20 -0.18
N PHE A 431 -25.24 -10.77 -1.12
CA PHE A 431 -25.41 -11.44 -2.41
C PHE A 431 -24.07 -11.68 -3.08
N ALA A 432 -23.32 -10.61 -3.23
CA ALA A 432 -22.14 -10.69 -4.03
C ALA A 432 -20.95 -11.35 -3.30
N SER A 433 -20.86 -11.22 -1.97
CA SER A 433 -19.91 -12.01 -1.16
C SER A 433 -20.16 -13.52 -1.29
N THR A 434 -21.42 -13.94 -1.19
CA THR A 434 -21.82 -15.34 -1.33
C THR A 434 -21.52 -15.87 -2.74
N LEU A 435 -21.79 -15.07 -3.77
CA LEU A 435 -21.46 -15.39 -5.17
C LEU A 435 -19.95 -15.56 -5.38
N LEU A 436 -19.13 -14.68 -4.81
CA LEU A 436 -17.67 -14.73 -4.91
C LEU A 436 -17.11 -16.00 -4.24
N ILE A 437 -17.62 -16.34 -3.07
CA ILE A 437 -17.25 -17.56 -2.34
C ILE A 437 -17.67 -18.80 -3.14
N LEU A 438 -18.92 -18.87 -3.61
CA LEU A 438 -19.43 -20.02 -4.36
C LEU A 438 -18.65 -20.23 -5.67
N VAL A 439 -18.31 -19.16 -6.39
CA VAL A 439 -17.65 -19.26 -7.70
C VAL A 439 -16.13 -19.43 -7.57
N ASN A 440 -15.45 -18.58 -6.79
CA ASN A 440 -13.98 -18.54 -6.78
C ASN A 440 -13.35 -19.47 -5.74
N ILE A 441 -14.05 -19.78 -4.65
CA ILE A 441 -13.53 -20.70 -3.61
C ILE A 441 -14.05 -22.10 -3.85
N PHE A 442 -15.36 -22.25 -4.07
CA PHE A 442 -15.99 -23.56 -4.26
C PHE A 442 -16.06 -24.04 -5.72
N GLY A 443 -15.64 -23.22 -6.68
CA GLY A 443 -15.60 -23.59 -8.10
C GLY A 443 -16.98 -23.86 -8.71
N ILE A 444 -18.06 -23.36 -8.10
CA ILE A 444 -19.43 -23.64 -8.53
C ILE A 444 -19.73 -22.83 -9.80
N ASN A 445 -20.40 -23.48 -10.75
CA ASN A 445 -20.85 -22.85 -11.99
C ASN A 445 -21.62 -21.54 -11.69
N GLN A 446 -21.24 -20.46 -12.37
CA GLN A 446 -21.77 -19.11 -12.15
C GLN A 446 -23.30 -19.03 -12.19
N ILE A 447 -23.97 -19.79 -13.06
CA ILE A 447 -25.44 -19.76 -13.19
C ILE A 447 -26.10 -20.41 -11.96
N VAL A 448 -25.54 -21.53 -11.49
CA VAL A 448 -26.02 -22.25 -10.31
C VAL A 448 -25.72 -21.44 -9.04
N ALA A 449 -24.54 -20.83 -8.94
CA ALA A 449 -24.16 -19.95 -7.84
C ALA A 449 -25.08 -18.71 -7.77
N LEU A 450 -25.40 -18.10 -8.91
CA LEU A 450 -26.32 -16.96 -9.00
C LEU A 450 -27.74 -17.36 -8.56
N ALA A 451 -28.27 -18.49 -9.06
CA ALA A 451 -29.57 -19.00 -8.67
C ALA A 451 -29.65 -19.28 -7.16
N LEU A 452 -28.65 -19.97 -6.59
CA LEU A 452 -28.56 -20.24 -5.15
C LEU A 452 -28.49 -18.96 -4.32
N THR A 453 -27.69 -17.99 -4.77
CA THR A 453 -27.55 -16.70 -4.09
C THR A 453 -28.85 -15.91 -4.11
N ILE A 454 -29.53 -15.84 -5.27
CA ILE A 454 -30.84 -15.19 -5.43
C ILE A 454 -31.92 -15.84 -4.54
N LEU A 455 -31.89 -17.16 -4.38
CA LEU A 455 -32.89 -17.88 -3.60
C LEU A 455 -32.63 -17.82 -2.09
N LEU A 456 -31.37 -18.02 -1.68
CA LEU A 456 -31.01 -18.21 -0.27
C LEU A 456 -30.69 -16.89 0.44
N VAL A 457 -30.01 -15.95 -0.20
CA VAL A 457 -29.55 -14.73 0.48
C VAL A 457 -30.71 -13.85 0.95
N PRO A 458 -31.78 -13.59 0.16
CA PRO A 458 -32.94 -12.87 0.67
C PRO A 458 -33.63 -13.61 1.80
N ALA A 459 -33.74 -14.94 1.72
CA ALA A 459 -34.41 -15.74 2.74
C ALA A 459 -33.63 -15.76 4.06
N VAL A 460 -32.30 -15.91 4.01
CA VAL A 460 -31.41 -15.90 5.18
C VAL A 460 -31.32 -14.50 5.78
N LEU A 461 -31.16 -13.45 4.96
CA LEU A 461 -31.16 -12.07 5.44
C LEU A 461 -32.49 -11.65 6.02
N TRP A 462 -33.62 -12.02 5.39
CA TRP A 462 -34.95 -11.76 5.94
C TRP A 462 -35.14 -12.39 7.32
N LYS A 463 -34.62 -13.62 7.50
CA LYS A 463 -34.62 -14.32 8.79
C LYS A 463 -33.69 -13.63 9.80
N LEU A 464 -32.48 -13.22 9.41
CA LEU A 464 -31.53 -12.49 10.26
C LEU A 464 -32.03 -11.10 10.65
N VAL A 465 -32.69 -10.37 9.74
CA VAL A 465 -33.30 -9.05 9.99
C VAL A 465 -34.46 -9.13 10.99
N ARG A 466 -35.21 -10.25 11.02
CA ARG A 466 -36.23 -10.50 12.04
C ARG A 466 -35.66 -11.04 13.36
N THR A 467 -34.48 -11.65 13.33
CA THR A 467 -33.83 -12.16 14.53
C THR A 467 -33.12 -11.02 15.24
N LYS A 468 -33.59 -10.61 16.42
CA LYS A 468 -32.80 -9.77 17.32
C LYS A 468 -31.60 -10.57 17.80
N ILE A 469 -30.49 -10.53 17.06
CA ILE A 469 -29.22 -11.11 17.52
C ILE A 469 -28.61 -10.10 18.48
N ARG A 470 -28.92 -10.28 19.76
CA ARG A 470 -28.11 -9.74 20.87
C ARG A 470 -26.84 -10.58 20.93
N ILE A 471 -25.69 -9.94 20.76
CA ILE A 471 -24.39 -10.56 21.07
C ILE A 471 -24.11 -10.37 22.55
#